data_AF-A0A151GE86-F1
#
_entry.id   AF-A0A151GE86-F1
#
_cell.length_a   1.000
_cell.length_b   1.000
_cell.length_c   1.000
_cell.angle_alpha   90.00
_cell.angle_beta   90.00
_cell.angle_gamma   90.00
#
_symmetry.space_group_name_H-M   'P 1'
#
loop_
_entity.id
_entity.type
_entity.pdbx_description
1 polymer ?
#
loop_
_entity_poly.entity_id
_entity_poly.type
_entity_poly.pdbx_seq_one_letter_code
_entity_poly.pdbx_strand_id
1 'polypeptide(L)'
;MFFLYNMERRVTLHPSYFGRNMQELVTSKLLKDVEGTCAGSYYIISIMDTFDISEGRILPGNGLAEFTVGYRAVVWRPFKGETVDAVVYSINPQGFFAQAGPLRLFVSAHLIPSDIKWDPNATPPQFTNNEDTVIEPGTHVRVKIIGTRTEVGEMWAIGSIKEDYLGFVLHGAGTPWPFPPADARLLQMPPGLMDPNITASGLATLDFEFCVIGWRLPTIAWLGEAYLHKIASGFLPRIGFGIATARRMTMQASNRLKTAFAQGRQSMGMWQMLPGANISRLLARSGVDWVMVDCEHGNIDDGAMHDAIPAIAALGVSPIVRIPDMQSWMVKRALDAGAHGVLVPLLRTVEEAREIVQAAKFPPMGRRGYGSPFSTERFKPMPTFTEYLQQANDALLTMVQIETKEALQSVNEIAAVDGVDVLFIGPFDLGNSIGNPILDGVVPRELKDAIANILAACRRSGKKCGMYATSGEEAKTLADQGFDMISVAADYTALEFVLKQQLSAAKGGAVLSKTGSSY
;
A
#
# COMPACT_ATOMS: atom_id res chain seq x y z
N MET A 1 -0.62 26.31 -4.79
CA MET A 1 0.56 25.76 -4.06
C MET A 1 0.09 25.08 -2.77
N PHE A 2 0.66 23.92 -2.41
CA PHE A 2 0.28 23.16 -1.21
C PHE A 2 1.23 23.45 -0.04
N PHE A 3 0.69 23.50 1.17
CA PHE A 3 1.45 23.78 2.39
C PHE A 3 0.98 22.89 3.54
N LEU A 4 1.85 22.66 4.51
CA LEU A 4 1.47 22.12 5.81
C LEU A 4 1.16 23.29 6.74
N TYR A 5 0.01 23.24 7.41
CA TYR A 5 -0.41 24.30 8.31
C TYR A 5 -0.98 23.71 9.62
N ASN A 6 -0.48 24.21 10.75
CA ASN A 6 -0.99 23.87 12.07
C ASN A 6 -2.12 24.83 12.44
N MET A 7 -3.25 24.29 12.87
CA MET A 7 -4.47 25.04 13.14
C MET A 7 -5.13 24.53 14.41
N GLU A 8 -6.02 25.35 14.97
CA GLU A 8 -6.87 24.95 16.09
C GLU A 8 -8.35 25.13 15.73
N ARG A 9 -9.18 24.22 16.22
CA ARG A 9 -10.63 24.31 16.04
C ARG A 9 -11.34 23.88 17.32
N ARG A 10 -12.44 24.58 17.60
CA ARG A 10 -13.36 24.18 18.67
C ARG A 10 -14.39 23.21 18.12
N VAL A 11 -14.50 22.05 18.77
CA VAL A 11 -15.40 20.97 18.42
C VAL A 11 -16.36 20.75 19.58
N THR A 12 -17.66 20.76 19.30
CA THR A 12 -18.69 20.51 20.32
C THR A 12 -19.20 19.08 20.25
N LEU A 13 -19.40 18.44 21.40
CA LEU A 13 -19.93 17.09 21.51
C LEU A 13 -21.14 17.06 22.44
N HIS A 14 -22.18 16.32 22.05
CA HIS A 14 -23.40 16.18 22.84
C HIS A 14 -23.21 15.18 24.00
N PRO A 15 -23.85 15.38 25.18
CA PRO A 15 -23.70 14.51 26.35
C PRO A 15 -23.94 13.03 26.13
N SER A 16 -24.78 12.67 25.17
CA SER A 16 -25.02 11.25 24.80
C SER A 16 -23.78 10.52 24.31
N TYR A 17 -22.76 11.24 23.87
CA TYR A 17 -21.50 10.69 23.37
C TYR A 17 -20.39 10.71 24.43
N PHE A 18 -20.72 11.04 25.69
CA PHE A 18 -19.74 11.01 26.77
C PHE A 18 -19.44 9.56 27.16
N GLY A 19 -18.16 9.19 27.13
CA GLY A 19 -17.72 7.83 27.40
C GLY A 19 -16.24 7.66 27.07
N ARG A 20 -15.77 6.40 27.06
CA ARG A 20 -14.35 6.06 26.82
C ARG A 20 -13.82 6.50 25.44
N ASN A 21 -14.70 6.64 24.44
CA ASN A 21 -14.30 6.95 23.06
C ASN A 21 -14.48 8.44 22.70
N MET A 22 -14.60 9.30 23.71
CA MET A 22 -14.89 10.72 23.51
C MET A 22 -13.83 11.43 22.65
N GLN A 23 -12.55 11.12 22.83
CA GLN A 23 -11.47 11.70 22.03
C GLN A 23 -11.54 11.27 20.56
N GLU A 24 -11.80 9.98 20.28
CA GLU A 24 -11.99 9.48 18.90
C GLU A 24 -13.18 10.16 18.22
N LEU A 25 -14.28 10.38 18.95
CA LEU A 25 -15.47 11.05 18.43
C LEU A 25 -15.22 12.53 18.15
N VAL A 26 -14.43 13.21 18.98
CA VAL A 26 -13.99 14.59 18.76
C VAL A 26 -13.12 14.70 17.52
N THR A 27 -12.13 13.82 17.35
CA THR A 27 -11.29 13.76 16.14
C THR A 27 -12.09 13.44 14.89
N SER A 28 -12.99 12.46 14.95
CA SER A 28 -13.86 12.09 13.83
C SER A 28 -14.77 13.24 13.41
N LYS A 29 -15.30 13.99 14.39
CA LYS A 29 -16.11 15.17 14.12
C LYS A 29 -15.29 16.30 13.50
N LEU A 30 -14.07 16.54 14.00
CA LEU A 30 -13.16 17.52 13.43
C LEU A 30 -12.90 17.25 11.93
N LEU A 31 -12.54 16.01 11.59
CA LEU A 31 -12.29 15.59 10.20
C LEU A 31 -13.48 15.93 9.30
N LYS A 32 -14.68 15.53 9.73
CA LYS A 32 -15.92 15.77 8.99
C LYS A 32 -16.26 17.25 8.82
N ASP A 33 -15.98 18.07 9.83
CA ASP A 33 -16.34 19.48 9.85
C ASP A 33 -15.34 20.37 9.10
N VAL A 34 -14.11 19.90 8.86
CA VAL A 34 -13.00 20.74 8.41
C VAL A 34 -12.43 20.30 7.05
N GLU A 35 -12.33 19.00 6.75
CA GLU A 35 -11.80 18.55 5.46
C GLU A 35 -12.69 19.00 4.29
N GLY A 36 -12.06 19.52 3.24
CA GLY A 36 -12.75 20.05 2.06
C GLY A 36 -13.31 21.46 2.22
N THR A 37 -13.14 22.11 3.38
CA THR A 37 -13.67 23.47 3.61
C THR A 37 -12.71 24.56 3.12
N CYS A 38 -13.26 25.72 2.74
CA CYS A 38 -12.50 26.92 2.42
C CYS A 38 -12.34 27.79 3.66
N ALA A 39 -11.11 27.94 4.15
CA ALA A 39 -10.75 28.83 5.25
C ALA A 39 -10.36 30.22 4.73
N GLY A 40 -11.16 30.76 3.79
CA GLY A 40 -11.01 32.07 3.19
C GLY A 40 -9.83 32.20 2.22
N SER A 41 -8.60 32.09 2.71
CA SER A 41 -7.40 32.27 1.88
C SER A 41 -6.79 30.97 1.34
N TYR A 42 -7.30 29.82 1.79
CA TYR A 42 -6.85 28.49 1.39
C TYR A 42 -7.98 27.46 1.56
N TYR A 43 -7.84 26.34 0.87
CA TYR A 43 -8.66 25.14 1.06
C TYR A 43 -7.95 24.17 1.99
N ILE A 44 -8.68 23.57 2.91
CA ILE A 44 -8.18 22.47 3.74
C ILE A 44 -8.44 21.17 2.98
N ILE A 45 -7.37 20.54 2.47
CA ILE A 45 -7.49 19.37 1.60
C ILE A 45 -7.63 18.10 2.42
N SER A 46 -6.75 17.93 3.42
CA SER A 46 -6.83 16.80 4.35
C SER A 46 -6.12 17.12 5.66
N ILE A 47 -6.61 16.57 6.76
CA ILE A 47 -5.97 16.61 8.08
C ILE A 47 -5.03 15.40 8.19
N MET A 48 -3.77 15.66 8.54
CA MET A 48 -2.75 14.63 8.71
C MET A 48 -2.73 14.04 10.12
N ASP A 49 -2.74 14.91 11.13
CA ASP A 49 -2.72 14.52 12.53
C ASP A 49 -3.47 15.54 13.41
N THR A 50 -3.91 15.08 14.58
CA THR A 50 -4.51 15.92 15.63
C THR A 50 -3.63 15.86 16.88
N PHE A 51 -3.43 16.99 17.54
CA PHE A 51 -2.61 17.14 18.74
C PHE A 51 -3.27 18.14 19.72
N ASP A 52 -2.78 18.21 20.96
CA ASP A 52 -3.24 19.18 21.97
C ASP A 52 -4.78 19.26 22.16
N ILE A 53 -5.45 18.09 22.23
CA ILE A 53 -6.89 18.04 22.52
C ILE A 53 -7.13 18.46 23.97
N SER A 54 -7.82 19.59 24.16
CA SER A 54 -8.14 20.11 25.49
C SER A 54 -9.10 19.23 26.26
N GLU A 55 -9.16 19.42 27.58
CA GLU A 55 -10.28 18.89 28.37
C GLU A 55 -11.61 19.50 27.89
N GLY A 56 -12.67 18.70 27.96
CA GLY A 56 -14.01 19.10 27.52
C GLY A 56 -14.65 20.08 28.50
N ARG A 57 -14.95 21.29 28.05
CA ARG A 57 -15.65 22.31 28.85
C ARG A 57 -17.14 22.30 28.54
N ILE A 58 -17.98 22.04 29.55
CA ILE A 58 -19.44 22.11 29.37
C ILE A 58 -19.86 23.56 29.15
N LEU A 59 -20.57 23.80 28.05
CA LEU A 59 -21.14 25.09 27.69
C LEU A 59 -22.43 25.35 28.48
N PRO A 60 -22.56 26.51 29.14
CA PRO A 60 -23.76 26.86 29.89
C PRO A 60 -24.96 27.03 28.94
N GLY A 61 -26.11 26.45 29.31
CA GLY A 61 -27.39 26.62 28.62
C GLY A 61 -27.80 25.47 27.69
N ASN A 62 -26.87 24.74 27.08
CA ASN A 62 -27.18 23.61 26.19
C ASN A 62 -26.52 22.28 26.59
N GLY A 63 -25.63 22.29 27.59
CA GLY A 63 -25.00 21.08 28.12
C GLY A 63 -23.98 20.43 27.17
N LEU A 64 -23.66 21.02 26.02
CA LEU A 64 -22.64 20.50 25.10
C LEU A 64 -21.25 20.63 25.74
N ALA A 65 -20.37 19.65 25.52
CA ALA A 65 -18.96 19.80 25.85
C ALA A 65 -18.20 20.37 24.65
N GLU A 66 -17.42 21.42 24.86
CA GLU A 66 -16.51 22.03 23.88
C GLU A 66 -15.08 21.55 24.12
N PHE A 67 -14.42 21.11 23.06
CA PHE A 67 -13.01 20.71 23.02
C PHE A 67 -12.28 21.63 22.06
N THR A 68 -11.09 22.09 22.43
CA THR A 68 -10.17 22.75 21.51
C THR A 68 -9.20 21.70 21.01
N VAL A 69 -9.08 21.55 19.69
CA VAL A 69 -8.24 20.53 19.05
C VAL A 69 -7.24 21.23 18.14
N GLY A 70 -5.95 20.99 18.40
CA GLY A 70 -4.88 21.29 17.45
C GLY A 70 -4.83 20.23 16.34
N TYR A 71 -4.55 20.63 15.11
CA TYR A 71 -4.41 19.71 14.00
C TYR A 71 -3.47 20.25 12.93
N ARG A 72 -2.78 19.35 12.24
CA ARG A 72 -1.95 19.68 11.07
C ARG A 72 -2.69 19.27 9.82
N ALA A 73 -2.81 20.18 8.87
CA ALA A 73 -3.50 19.92 7.62
C ALA A 73 -2.63 20.26 6.39
N VAL A 74 -2.84 19.52 5.32
CA VAL A 74 -2.42 19.91 3.98
C VAL A 74 -3.43 20.93 3.47
N VAL A 75 -2.96 22.14 3.20
CA VAL A 75 -3.78 23.23 2.67
C VAL A 75 -3.34 23.61 1.27
N TRP A 76 -4.28 23.94 0.40
CA TRP A 76 -4.01 24.46 -0.93
C TRP A 76 -4.39 25.94 -0.99
N ARG A 77 -3.43 26.79 -1.31
CA ARG A 77 -3.66 28.22 -1.55
C ARG A 77 -3.43 28.52 -3.04
N PRO A 78 -4.51 28.72 -3.82
CA PRO A 78 -4.41 29.17 -5.20
C PRO A 78 -3.77 30.57 -5.26
N PHE A 79 -2.90 30.80 -6.25
CA PHE A 79 -2.27 32.11 -6.44
C PHE A 79 -2.29 32.57 -7.90
N LYS A 80 -2.20 33.89 -8.11
CA LYS A 80 -2.10 34.48 -9.44
C LYS A 80 -0.82 34.01 -10.14
N GLY A 81 -0.98 33.42 -11.32
CA GLY A 81 0.10 32.85 -12.13
C GLY A 81 0.19 31.33 -12.04
N GLU A 82 -0.52 30.69 -11.11
CA GLU A 82 -0.60 29.23 -11.01
C GLU A 82 -1.37 28.65 -12.20
N THR A 83 -0.87 27.56 -12.77
CA THR A 83 -1.55 26.80 -13.83
C THR A 83 -2.21 25.58 -13.22
N VAL A 84 -3.50 25.40 -13.49
CA VAL A 84 -4.33 24.31 -12.96
C VAL A 84 -5.11 23.66 -14.09
N ASP A 85 -5.32 22.35 -14.02
CA ASP A 85 -6.26 21.69 -14.93
C ASP A 85 -7.64 21.66 -14.28
N ALA A 86 -8.65 21.97 -15.09
CA ALA A 86 -10.03 22.15 -14.65
C ALA A 86 -10.97 21.45 -15.61
N VAL A 87 -12.13 21.03 -15.10
CA VAL A 87 -13.20 20.45 -15.91
C VAL A 87 -14.26 21.50 -16.17
N VAL A 88 -14.58 21.75 -17.44
CA VAL A 88 -15.64 22.68 -17.83
C VAL A 88 -16.99 22.09 -17.46
N TYR A 89 -17.85 22.86 -16.81
CA TYR A 89 -19.20 22.38 -16.43
C TYR A 89 -20.33 23.24 -17.01
N SER A 90 -20.04 24.46 -17.46
CA SER A 90 -21.03 25.36 -18.06
C SER A 90 -20.36 26.33 -19.02
N ILE A 91 -21.01 26.64 -20.13
CA ILE A 91 -20.47 27.52 -21.17
C ILE A 91 -21.56 28.52 -21.62
N ASN A 92 -21.15 29.75 -21.85
CA ASN A 92 -21.98 30.82 -22.40
C ASN A 92 -21.20 31.66 -23.43
N PRO A 93 -21.87 32.57 -24.17
CA PRO A 93 -21.19 33.43 -25.14
C PRO A 93 -20.09 34.33 -24.53
N GLN A 94 -20.14 34.59 -23.23
CA GLN A 94 -19.18 35.43 -22.51
C GLN A 94 -17.93 34.67 -22.06
N GLY A 95 -17.92 33.33 -22.14
CA GLY A 95 -16.84 32.46 -21.67
C GLY A 95 -17.33 31.11 -21.14
N PHE A 96 -16.49 30.42 -20.37
CA PHE A 96 -16.86 29.16 -19.74
C PHE A 96 -16.52 29.13 -18.25
N PHE A 97 -17.30 28.35 -17.52
CA PHE A 97 -17.06 28.01 -16.13
C PHE A 97 -16.45 26.62 -16.03
N ALA A 98 -15.39 26.51 -15.24
CA ALA A 98 -14.72 25.25 -14.97
C ALA A 98 -14.41 25.12 -13.48
N GLN A 99 -14.05 23.92 -13.07
CA GLN A 99 -13.75 23.59 -11.68
C GLN A 99 -12.44 22.81 -11.59
N ALA A 100 -11.52 23.27 -10.74
CA ALA A 100 -10.26 22.61 -10.40
C ALA A 100 -10.33 22.17 -8.92
N GLY A 101 -10.75 20.93 -8.68
CA GLY A 101 -11.04 20.46 -7.31
C GLY A 101 -12.14 21.31 -6.65
N PRO A 102 -11.93 21.92 -5.47
CA PRO A 102 -12.91 22.80 -4.84
C PRO A 102 -12.92 24.23 -5.41
N LEU A 103 -11.95 24.62 -6.24
CA LEU A 103 -11.86 25.97 -6.81
C LEU A 103 -12.76 26.11 -8.04
N ARG A 104 -13.67 27.09 -8.01
CA ARG A 104 -14.46 27.49 -9.18
C ARG A 104 -13.75 28.56 -9.96
N LEU A 105 -13.73 28.44 -11.28
CA LEU A 105 -13.08 29.41 -12.14
C LEU A 105 -13.89 29.77 -13.37
N PHE A 106 -13.76 31.02 -13.80
CA PHE A 106 -14.38 31.55 -15.01
C PHE A 106 -13.31 32.05 -15.97
N VAL A 107 -13.39 31.62 -17.22
CA VAL A 107 -12.53 32.08 -18.31
C VAL A 107 -13.39 32.88 -19.28
N SER A 108 -13.16 34.20 -19.33
CA SER A 108 -13.89 35.07 -20.28
C SER A 108 -13.45 34.78 -21.71
N ALA A 109 -14.36 34.93 -22.68
CA ALA A 109 -14.07 34.86 -24.11
C ALA A 109 -12.90 35.78 -24.55
N HIS A 110 -12.69 36.92 -23.86
CA HIS A 110 -11.55 37.80 -24.12
C HIS A 110 -10.20 37.23 -23.70
N LEU A 111 -10.19 36.17 -22.88
CA LEU A 111 -9.04 35.44 -22.37
C LEU A 111 -8.92 34.03 -22.99
N ILE A 112 -9.68 33.80 -24.05
CA ILE A 112 -9.57 32.66 -24.96
C ILE A 112 -8.76 33.11 -26.20
N PRO A 113 -7.90 32.26 -26.78
CA PRO A 113 -7.26 32.48 -28.08
C PRO A 113 -8.27 32.89 -29.17
N SER A 114 -7.88 33.81 -30.05
CA SER A 114 -8.80 34.41 -31.04
C SER A 114 -9.26 33.47 -32.16
N ASP A 115 -8.55 32.36 -32.34
CA ASP A 115 -8.86 31.26 -33.26
C ASP A 115 -10.00 30.37 -32.75
N ILE A 116 -10.22 30.31 -31.43
CA ILE A 116 -11.31 29.56 -30.82
C ILE A 116 -12.54 30.46 -30.65
N LYS A 117 -13.62 30.14 -31.35
CA LYS A 117 -14.85 30.96 -31.37
C LYS A 117 -16.04 30.22 -30.78
N TRP A 118 -16.94 30.99 -30.19
CA TRP A 118 -18.22 30.49 -29.73
C TRP A 118 -19.06 30.02 -30.91
N ASP A 119 -19.55 28.77 -30.85
CA ASP A 119 -20.50 28.23 -31.81
C ASP A 119 -21.92 28.21 -31.19
N PRO A 120 -22.81 29.13 -31.60
CA PRO A 120 -24.17 29.19 -31.06
C PRO A 120 -25.08 28.06 -31.55
N ASN A 121 -24.69 27.32 -32.58
CA ASN A 121 -25.53 26.29 -33.22
C ASN A 121 -25.19 24.86 -32.75
N ALA A 122 -24.11 24.68 -31.99
CA ALA A 122 -23.71 23.40 -31.43
C ALA A 122 -24.61 22.98 -30.26
N THR A 123 -24.89 21.67 -30.16
CA THR A 123 -25.60 21.07 -29.02
C THR A 123 -24.77 19.87 -28.53
N PRO A 124 -24.07 19.98 -27.40
CA PRO A 124 -24.08 21.07 -26.41
C PRO A 124 -23.35 22.35 -26.89
N PRO A 125 -23.59 23.51 -26.25
CA PRO A 125 -22.92 24.76 -26.62
C PRO A 125 -21.40 24.69 -26.37
N GLN A 126 -20.60 25.19 -27.32
CA GLN A 126 -19.15 24.99 -27.32
C GLN A 126 -18.34 26.19 -27.82
N PHE A 127 -17.06 26.21 -27.45
CA PHE A 127 -16.03 27.04 -28.09
C PHE A 127 -15.14 26.15 -28.96
N THR A 128 -14.99 26.46 -30.24
CA THR A 128 -14.21 25.64 -31.18
C THR A 128 -13.45 26.46 -32.21
N ASN A 129 -12.34 25.91 -32.70
CA ASN A 129 -11.63 26.43 -33.88
C ASN A 129 -12.04 25.72 -35.19
N ASN A 130 -13.06 24.84 -35.17
CA ASN A 130 -13.51 24.00 -36.30
C ASN A 130 -12.48 23.03 -36.87
N GLU A 131 -11.38 22.80 -36.15
CA GLU A 131 -10.33 21.85 -36.52
C GLU A 131 -10.17 20.80 -35.41
N ASP A 132 -9.28 21.05 -34.45
CA ASP A 132 -8.85 20.05 -33.47
C ASP A 132 -9.27 20.36 -32.02
N THR A 133 -9.80 21.56 -31.75
CA THR A 133 -10.12 22.00 -30.39
C THR A 133 -11.62 22.27 -30.23
N VAL A 134 -12.24 21.54 -29.31
CA VAL A 134 -13.63 21.71 -28.90
C VAL A 134 -13.67 21.81 -27.38
N ILE A 135 -14.20 22.91 -26.86
CA ILE A 135 -14.42 23.13 -25.44
C ILE A 135 -15.93 23.11 -25.19
N GLU A 136 -16.39 22.01 -24.60
CA GLU A 136 -17.77 21.75 -24.20
C GLU A 136 -17.85 21.32 -22.72
N PRO A 137 -19.02 21.32 -22.08
CA PRO A 137 -19.16 20.75 -20.73
C PRO A 137 -18.62 19.31 -20.67
N GLY A 138 -17.75 19.03 -19.70
CA GLY A 138 -17.00 17.78 -19.57
C GLY A 138 -15.56 17.83 -20.11
N THR A 139 -15.21 18.88 -20.86
CA THR A 139 -13.86 19.03 -21.41
C THR A 139 -12.84 19.39 -20.32
N HIS A 140 -11.67 18.76 -20.37
CA HIS A 140 -10.52 19.10 -19.53
C HIS A 140 -9.73 20.24 -20.16
N VAL A 141 -9.55 21.32 -19.41
CA VAL A 141 -8.87 22.53 -19.85
C VAL A 141 -7.76 22.91 -18.88
N ARG A 142 -6.59 23.22 -19.41
CA ARG A 142 -5.46 23.77 -18.65
C ARG A 142 -5.57 25.29 -18.60
N VAL A 143 -5.68 25.84 -17.40
CA VAL A 143 -6.00 27.26 -17.18
C VAL A 143 -4.97 27.91 -16.27
N LYS A 144 -4.51 29.10 -16.66
CA LYS A 144 -3.66 29.94 -15.80
C LYS A 144 -4.52 30.90 -14.99
N ILE A 145 -4.39 30.88 -13.68
CA ILE A 145 -5.11 31.76 -12.75
C ILE A 145 -4.56 33.18 -12.89
N ILE A 146 -5.40 34.13 -13.26
CA ILE A 146 -5.03 35.55 -13.37
C ILE A 146 -5.45 36.39 -12.16
N GLY A 147 -6.37 35.87 -11.36
CA GLY A 147 -6.82 36.49 -10.12
C GLY A 147 -7.71 35.56 -9.32
N THR A 148 -7.73 35.74 -8.01
CA THR A 148 -8.57 34.99 -7.06
C THR A 148 -9.42 35.97 -6.27
N ARG A 149 -10.67 35.59 -5.99
CA ARG A 149 -11.60 36.30 -5.14
C ARG A 149 -12.15 35.32 -4.12
N THR A 150 -12.01 35.64 -2.85
CA THR A 150 -12.57 34.84 -1.75
C THR A 150 -13.98 35.31 -1.42
N GLU A 151 -14.88 34.36 -1.21
CA GLU A 151 -16.19 34.58 -0.60
C GLU A 151 -16.32 33.71 0.66
N VAL A 152 -17.39 33.88 1.44
CA VAL A 152 -17.55 33.12 2.69
C VAL A 152 -17.80 31.65 2.35
N GLY A 153 -16.82 30.79 2.60
CA GLY A 153 -16.90 29.34 2.40
C GLY A 153 -16.54 28.85 0.99
N GLU A 154 -16.26 29.75 0.04
CA GLU A 154 -15.86 29.40 -1.33
C GLU A 154 -14.79 30.37 -1.87
N MET A 155 -14.01 29.93 -2.85
CA MET A 155 -13.09 30.79 -3.59
C MET A 155 -13.38 30.69 -5.09
N TRP A 156 -13.37 31.85 -5.74
CA TRP A 156 -13.51 32.02 -7.17
C TRP A 156 -12.18 32.45 -7.79
N ALA A 157 -11.88 31.95 -8.97
CA ALA A 157 -10.75 32.40 -9.76
C ALA A 157 -11.19 32.89 -11.14
N ILE A 158 -10.43 33.83 -11.68
CA ILE A 158 -10.50 34.18 -13.10
C ILE A 158 -9.31 33.52 -13.78
N GLY A 159 -9.59 32.81 -14.86
CA GLY A 159 -8.59 32.06 -15.62
C GLY A 159 -8.35 32.63 -17.01
N SER A 160 -7.21 32.29 -17.60
CA SER A 160 -6.85 32.57 -18.99
C SER A 160 -6.31 31.32 -19.66
N ILE A 161 -6.62 31.15 -20.95
CA ILE A 161 -6.07 30.07 -21.81
C ILE A 161 -5.35 30.61 -23.05
N LYS A 162 -4.92 31.88 -23.02
CA LYS A 162 -4.29 32.56 -24.17
C LYS A 162 -2.87 32.12 -24.54
N GLU A 163 -2.17 31.47 -23.63
CA GLU A 163 -0.76 31.09 -23.86
C GLU A 163 -0.73 29.72 -24.54
N ASP A 164 0.25 29.49 -25.41
CA ASP A 164 0.29 28.33 -26.33
C ASP A 164 0.32 26.95 -25.65
N TYR A 165 0.63 26.89 -24.34
CA TYR A 165 0.64 25.67 -23.52
C TYR A 165 -0.63 25.50 -22.66
N LEU A 166 -1.62 26.38 -22.83
CA LEU A 166 -2.91 26.40 -22.13
C LEU A 166 -4.04 26.03 -23.11
N GLY A 167 -5.23 25.74 -22.58
CA GLY A 167 -6.40 25.38 -23.39
C GLY A 167 -6.71 23.88 -23.37
N PHE A 168 -7.14 23.35 -24.51
CA PHE A 168 -7.61 21.97 -24.63
C PHE A 168 -6.48 20.96 -24.36
N VAL A 169 -6.73 20.03 -23.44
CA VAL A 169 -5.77 18.98 -23.10
C VAL A 169 -6.20 17.71 -23.85
N LEU A 170 -5.41 17.30 -24.87
CA LEU A 170 -5.59 16.01 -25.55
C LEU A 170 -5.37 14.86 -24.57
N HIS A 171 -6.45 14.33 -24.00
CA HIS A 171 -6.42 13.03 -23.36
C HIS A 171 -6.46 11.95 -24.43
N GLY A 172 -5.28 11.44 -24.81
CA GLY A 172 -5.21 10.10 -25.39
C GLY A 172 -5.87 9.14 -24.42
N ALA A 173 -6.73 8.24 -24.92
CA ALA A 173 -7.38 7.23 -24.11
C ALA A 173 -6.30 6.45 -23.30
N GLY A 174 -6.17 6.75 -22.00
CA GLY A 174 -5.30 6.03 -21.08
C GLY A 174 -4.09 6.75 -20.47
N THR A 175 -3.95 8.09 -20.53
CA THR A 175 -2.91 8.79 -19.75
C THR A 175 -3.46 9.42 -18.47
N PRO A 176 -2.97 9.04 -17.26
CA PRO A 176 -3.13 9.85 -16.06
C PRO A 176 -2.35 11.17 -16.22
N TRP A 177 -2.85 12.18 -15.52
CA TRP A 177 -2.31 13.54 -15.31
C TRP A 177 -0.80 13.73 -15.57
N PRO A 178 -0.37 14.68 -16.43
CA PRO A 178 1.03 15.01 -16.55
C PRO A 178 1.41 16.05 -15.48
N PHE A 179 2.27 15.65 -14.54
CA PHE A 179 3.21 16.57 -13.90
C PHE A 179 3.97 17.38 -14.98
N PRO A 180 4.39 18.63 -14.70
CA PRO A 180 5.12 19.44 -15.66
C PRO A 180 6.51 18.84 -15.94
N PRO A 181 7.21 19.27 -17.02
CA PRO A 181 8.62 18.94 -17.21
C PRO A 181 9.46 19.40 -16.00
N ALA A 182 10.56 18.71 -15.79
CA ALA A 182 11.43 18.66 -14.60
C ALA A 182 12.16 19.96 -14.21
N ASP A 183 11.47 21.10 -14.18
CA ASP A 183 12.07 22.41 -13.96
C ASP A 183 11.14 23.41 -13.23
N ALA A 184 10.44 22.95 -12.18
CA ALA A 184 9.93 23.84 -11.14
C ALA A 184 11.06 24.16 -10.13
N ARG A 185 11.83 25.22 -10.39
CA ARG A 185 12.76 25.77 -9.38
C ARG A 185 11.94 26.30 -8.19
N LEU A 186 12.24 25.81 -6.98
CA LEU A 186 11.87 26.44 -5.72
C LEU A 186 12.49 27.85 -5.67
N LEU A 187 11.71 28.87 -6.04
CA LEU A 187 12.08 30.27 -5.83
C LEU A 187 11.65 30.70 -4.42
N GLN A 188 12.62 31.17 -3.61
CA GLN A 188 12.36 31.80 -2.31
C GLN A 188 11.46 33.03 -2.48
N MET A 189 10.55 33.25 -1.53
CA MET A 189 9.70 34.44 -1.49
C MET A 189 10.55 35.72 -1.40
N PRO A 190 10.17 36.83 -2.07
CA PRO A 190 10.73 38.14 -1.80
C PRO A 190 10.41 38.59 -0.36
N PRO A 191 11.30 39.32 0.33
CA PRO A 191 11.10 39.69 1.73
C PRO A 191 10.00 40.75 1.86
N GLY A 192 8.95 40.48 2.63
CA GLY A 192 7.88 41.46 2.90
C GLY A 192 6.53 40.93 3.41
N LEU A 193 6.31 39.61 3.42
CA LEU A 193 5.08 38.96 3.89
C LEU A 193 5.40 37.85 4.92
N MET A 194 6.14 38.17 5.97
CA MET A 194 6.34 37.25 7.10
C MET A 194 5.22 37.40 8.13
N ASP A 195 4.42 36.35 8.28
CA ASP A 195 3.68 36.07 9.50
C ASP A 195 4.65 35.33 10.46
N PRO A 196 4.83 35.79 11.71
CA PRO A 196 5.76 35.20 12.68
C PRO A 196 5.45 33.74 13.07
N ASN A 197 4.29 33.19 12.69
CA ASN A 197 3.94 31.79 12.95
C ASN A 197 4.35 30.79 11.85
N ILE A 198 5.00 31.24 10.78
CA ILE A 198 5.46 30.37 9.68
C ILE A 198 6.91 29.95 9.93
N THR A 199 7.13 28.70 10.36
CA THR A 199 8.46 28.10 10.38
C THR A 199 8.69 27.31 9.09
N ALA A 200 9.67 27.75 8.29
CA ALA A 200 10.19 26.94 7.19
C ALA A 200 11.15 25.90 7.79
N SER A 201 10.72 24.64 7.89
CA SER A 201 11.62 23.54 8.22
C SER A 201 11.29 22.30 7.39
N GLY A 202 12.32 21.73 6.77
CA GLY A 202 12.35 20.36 6.26
C GLY A 202 11.69 20.11 4.90
N LEU A 203 12.51 20.04 3.85
CA LEU A 203 12.15 19.46 2.55
C LEU A 203 11.84 17.96 2.70
N ALA A 204 10.63 17.55 2.35
CA ALA A 204 10.32 16.19 1.90
C ALA A 204 9.26 16.28 0.80
N THR A 205 9.60 15.74 -0.37
CA THR A 205 8.71 15.60 -1.54
C THR A 205 7.50 14.74 -1.17
N LEU A 206 6.31 15.34 -1.20
CA LEU A 206 5.02 14.68 -1.06
C LEU A 206 4.34 14.69 -2.43
N ASP A 207 4.38 13.57 -3.14
CA ASP A 207 3.53 13.34 -4.32
C ASP A 207 2.22 12.68 -3.87
N PHE A 208 1.12 13.41 -3.99
CA PHE A 208 -0.25 12.94 -3.79
C PHE A 208 -0.92 12.82 -5.16
N GLU A 209 -1.41 11.64 -5.52
CA GLU A 209 -2.52 11.50 -6.47
C GLU A 209 -3.55 10.48 -5.99
N PHE A 210 -4.80 10.92 -5.98
CA PHE A 210 -6.02 10.15 -5.79
C PHE A 210 -6.86 10.29 -7.08
N CYS A 211 -7.53 9.21 -7.48
CA CYS A 211 -8.58 9.21 -8.49
C CYS A 211 -9.81 8.50 -7.92
N VAL A 212 -11.02 9.01 -8.21
CA VAL A 212 -12.28 8.30 -7.94
C VAL A 212 -13.26 8.42 -9.13
N ILE A 213 -13.42 7.28 -9.84
CA ILE A 213 -14.64 6.53 -10.24
C ILE A 213 -15.80 7.23 -11.00
N GLY A 214 -15.95 6.84 -12.30
CA GLY A 214 -17.08 6.06 -12.85
C GLY A 214 -18.26 6.74 -13.57
N TRP A 215 -18.59 6.31 -14.80
CA TRP A 215 -19.78 5.50 -15.19
C TRP A 215 -20.03 5.41 -16.73
N ARG A 216 -20.58 4.24 -17.11
CA ARG A 216 -21.12 3.64 -18.37
C ARG A 216 -21.42 4.44 -19.67
N LEU A 217 -21.14 3.74 -20.79
CA LEU A 217 -21.58 3.93 -22.20
C LEU A 217 -23.08 3.62 -22.45
N PRO A 218 -23.61 4.03 -23.62
CA PRO A 218 -24.28 3.06 -24.49
C PRO A 218 -23.96 3.17 -26.01
N THR A 219 -23.96 1.97 -26.64
CA THR A 219 -24.49 1.61 -27.99
C THR A 219 -23.76 1.87 -29.32
N ILE A 220 -24.05 0.93 -30.25
CA ILE A 220 -23.82 0.81 -31.71
C ILE A 220 -22.52 0.05 -32.07
N ALA A 221 -22.50 -1.24 -32.44
CA ALA A 221 -23.23 -2.07 -33.43
C ALA A 221 -22.74 -1.91 -34.89
N TRP A 222 -22.64 -3.07 -35.58
CA TRP A 222 -22.25 -3.34 -36.99
C TRP A 222 -20.73 -3.35 -37.26
N LEU A 223 -20.09 -4.41 -37.79
CA LEU A 223 -20.52 -5.46 -38.72
C LEU A 223 -19.58 -6.69 -38.64
N GLY A 224 -20.13 -7.90 -38.69
CA GLY A 224 -19.33 -9.13 -38.85
C GLY A 224 -20.11 -10.43 -38.74
N GLU A 225 -21.27 -10.54 -39.40
CA GLU A 225 -21.91 -11.83 -39.66
C GLU A 225 -21.44 -12.37 -41.01
N ALA A 226 -20.74 -13.50 -40.99
CA ALA A 226 -20.86 -14.52 -42.03
C ALA A 226 -20.43 -15.87 -41.47
N TYR A 227 -21.25 -16.89 -41.75
CA TYR A 227 -21.07 -18.32 -41.50
C TYR A 227 -21.29 -18.83 -40.07
N LEU A 228 -22.48 -19.41 -39.84
CA LEU A 228 -22.63 -20.85 -39.56
C LEU A 228 -24.12 -21.24 -39.49
N HIS A 229 -24.60 -21.92 -40.52
CA HIS A 229 -25.82 -22.72 -40.48
C HIS A 229 -25.55 -24.04 -41.20
N LYS A 230 -25.34 -25.12 -40.44
CA LYS A 230 -25.69 -26.53 -40.72
C LYS A 230 -24.81 -27.48 -39.91
N ILE A 231 -25.44 -28.17 -38.95
CA ILE A 231 -25.53 -29.64 -38.84
C ILE A 231 -25.88 -29.96 -37.38
N ALA A 232 -27.16 -30.29 -37.18
CA ALA A 232 -27.60 -31.15 -36.10
C ALA A 232 -27.58 -32.60 -36.61
N SER A 233 -27.39 -33.53 -35.68
CA SER A 233 -27.45 -35.01 -35.77
C SER A 233 -26.11 -35.74 -35.87
N GLY A 234 -25.87 -36.64 -34.90
CA GLY A 234 -24.83 -37.67 -35.01
C GLY A 234 -24.10 -38.00 -33.72
N PHE A 235 -24.63 -38.98 -33.00
CA PHE A 235 -23.98 -39.81 -31.98
C PHE A 235 -22.50 -40.13 -32.28
N LEU A 236 -21.60 -39.96 -31.30
CA LEU A 236 -20.42 -40.80 -31.01
C LEU A 236 -19.71 -40.28 -29.73
N PRO A 237 -19.16 -41.16 -28.86
CA PRO A 237 -18.60 -40.75 -27.58
C PRO A 237 -17.16 -40.24 -27.78
N ARG A 238 -16.90 -38.99 -27.41
CA ARG A 238 -15.55 -38.42 -27.39
C ARG A 238 -15.05 -38.31 -25.97
N ILE A 239 -13.98 -39.05 -25.72
CA ILE A 239 -13.00 -38.88 -24.65
C ILE A 239 -12.76 -37.39 -24.45
N GLY A 240 -13.15 -36.87 -23.29
CA GLY A 240 -13.01 -35.47 -22.94
C GLY A 240 -11.55 -35.13 -22.68
N PHE A 241 -10.80 -34.77 -23.74
CA PHE A 241 -9.72 -33.81 -23.58
C PHE A 241 -10.39 -32.46 -23.33
N GLY A 242 -10.65 -32.18 -22.05
CA GLY A 242 -10.95 -30.84 -21.61
C GLY A 242 -9.73 -29.97 -21.88
N ILE A 243 -9.76 -29.21 -22.97
CA ILE A 243 -8.92 -28.02 -23.09
C ILE A 243 -9.50 -27.02 -22.09
N ALA A 244 -9.14 -27.18 -20.83
CA ALA A 244 -9.12 -26.05 -19.92
C ALA A 244 -8.11 -25.08 -20.53
N THR A 245 -8.58 -23.99 -21.13
CA THR A 245 -7.77 -22.79 -21.32
C THR A 245 -7.41 -22.28 -19.94
N ALA A 246 -6.38 -22.88 -19.34
CA ALA A 246 -5.75 -22.42 -18.13
C ALA A 246 -5.08 -21.09 -18.47
N ARG A 247 -5.82 -20.00 -18.31
CA ARG A 247 -5.23 -18.70 -18.03
C ARG A 247 -4.51 -18.89 -16.70
N ARG A 248 -3.25 -19.34 -16.75
CA ARG A 248 -2.39 -19.52 -15.58
C ARG A 248 -2.47 -18.21 -14.81
N MET A 249 -3.06 -18.24 -13.60
CA MET A 249 -3.17 -17.03 -12.78
C MET A 249 -1.74 -16.55 -12.51
N THR A 250 -1.41 -15.38 -13.07
CA THR A 250 -0.05 -14.93 -13.34
C THR A 250 0.70 -14.62 -12.04
N MET A 251 -0.03 -14.18 -11.02
CA MET A 251 0.56 -13.85 -9.73
C MET A 251 0.99 -15.08 -8.93
N GLN A 252 0.18 -16.13 -8.88
CA GLN A 252 0.46 -17.36 -8.13
C GLN A 252 1.75 -18.02 -8.63
N ALA A 253 1.98 -18.00 -9.94
CA ALA A 253 3.19 -18.53 -10.56
C ALA A 253 4.45 -17.71 -10.24
N SER A 254 4.31 -16.41 -9.96
CA SER A 254 5.44 -15.54 -9.57
C SER A 254 5.81 -15.73 -8.10
N ASN A 255 4.86 -16.10 -7.24
CA ASN A 255 5.13 -16.47 -5.86
C ASN A 255 5.75 -17.87 -5.79
N ARG A 256 7.09 -17.92 -5.85
CA ARG A 256 7.88 -19.14 -5.84
C ARG A 256 7.64 -20.01 -4.60
N LEU A 257 7.50 -19.39 -3.43
CA LEU A 257 7.13 -20.08 -2.19
C LEU A 257 5.75 -20.75 -2.31
N LYS A 258 4.74 -20.00 -2.76
CA LYS A 258 3.39 -20.55 -2.96
C LYS A 258 3.36 -21.66 -4.01
N THR A 259 4.16 -21.51 -5.06
CA THR A 259 4.33 -22.54 -6.09
C THR A 259 4.94 -23.82 -5.51
N ALA A 260 5.96 -23.71 -4.64
CA ALA A 260 6.53 -24.87 -3.96
C ALA A 260 5.48 -25.60 -3.10
N PHE A 261 4.68 -24.86 -2.34
CA PHE A 261 3.59 -25.41 -1.54
C PHE A 261 2.54 -26.15 -2.37
N ALA A 262 2.12 -25.55 -3.50
CA ALA A 262 1.17 -26.16 -4.42
C ALA A 262 1.71 -27.46 -5.06
N GLN A 263 3.03 -27.58 -5.21
CA GLN A 263 3.71 -28.78 -5.71
C GLN A 263 3.96 -29.82 -4.62
N GLY A 264 3.60 -29.55 -3.36
CA GLY A 264 3.95 -30.41 -2.23
C GLY A 264 5.45 -30.49 -1.96
N ARG A 265 6.22 -29.51 -2.45
CA ARG A 265 7.69 -29.45 -2.30
C ARG A 265 8.06 -28.58 -1.10
N GLN A 266 9.04 -29.03 -0.33
CA GLN A 266 9.64 -28.24 0.75
C GLN A 266 10.39 -27.04 0.18
N SER A 267 10.32 -25.92 0.90
CA SER A 267 10.85 -24.64 0.46
C SER A 267 11.91 -24.11 1.42
N MET A 268 13.08 -23.84 0.88
CA MET A 268 14.26 -23.38 1.62
C MET A 268 14.46 -21.88 1.41
N GLY A 269 14.66 -21.14 2.50
CA GLY A 269 14.88 -19.70 2.47
C GLY A 269 16.06 -19.24 3.32
N MET A 270 16.31 -17.94 3.26
CA MET A 270 17.31 -17.24 4.08
C MET A 270 16.69 -16.03 4.77
N TRP A 271 17.22 -15.70 5.93
CA TRP A 271 16.88 -14.52 6.71
C TRP A 271 17.81 -13.36 6.35
N GLN A 272 17.24 -12.19 6.09
CA GLN A 272 17.96 -10.95 5.85
C GLN A 272 17.73 -10.00 7.03
N MET A 273 18.79 -9.68 7.76
CA MET A 273 18.79 -8.75 8.88
C MET A 273 19.55 -7.47 8.58
N LEU A 274 20.43 -7.48 7.57
CA LEU A 274 21.19 -6.29 7.17
C LEU A 274 20.46 -5.53 6.03
N PRO A 275 20.46 -4.19 6.07
CA PRO A 275 19.84 -3.40 5.00
C PRO A 275 20.71 -3.42 3.74
N GLY A 276 20.06 -3.28 2.59
CA GLY A 276 20.73 -3.03 1.31
C GLY A 276 20.40 -4.05 0.21
N ALA A 277 19.99 -3.53 -0.95
CA ALA A 277 19.58 -4.34 -2.11
C ALA A 277 20.68 -5.28 -2.66
N ASN A 278 21.96 -4.98 -2.41
CA ASN A 278 23.05 -5.88 -2.79
C ASN A 278 23.07 -7.17 -1.96
N ILE A 279 22.78 -7.08 -0.66
CA ILE A 279 22.65 -8.24 0.21
C ILE A 279 21.42 -9.05 -0.23
N SER A 280 20.31 -8.37 -0.48
CA SER A 280 19.08 -9.00 -0.99
C SER A 280 19.32 -9.80 -2.29
N ARG A 281 20.06 -9.23 -3.25
CA ARG A 281 20.44 -9.94 -4.49
C ARG A 281 21.40 -11.10 -4.26
N LEU A 282 22.34 -10.96 -3.31
CA LEU A 282 23.28 -12.02 -2.95
C LEU A 282 22.54 -13.23 -2.39
N LEU A 283 21.63 -13.00 -1.43
CA LEU A 283 20.80 -14.05 -0.84
C LEU A 283 19.92 -14.71 -1.90
N ALA A 284 19.21 -13.93 -2.73
CA ALA A 284 18.34 -14.49 -3.77
C ALA A 284 19.09 -15.32 -4.83
N ARG A 285 20.37 -15.01 -5.12
CA ARG A 285 21.19 -15.78 -6.07
C ARG A 285 21.74 -17.10 -5.49
N SER A 286 21.60 -17.33 -4.19
CA SER A 286 22.06 -18.58 -3.55
C SER A 286 21.25 -19.81 -3.95
N GLY A 287 20.12 -19.65 -4.63
CA GLY A 287 19.23 -20.74 -5.06
C GLY A 287 18.02 -20.96 -4.16
N VAL A 288 17.85 -20.16 -3.10
CA VAL A 288 16.68 -20.17 -2.23
C VAL A 288 15.38 -19.87 -2.97
N ASP A 289 14.27 -20.33 -2.40
CA ASP A 289 12.93 -20.06 -2.93
C ASP A 289 12.34 -18.74 -2.40
N TRP A 290 12.78 -18.31 -1.21
CA TRP A 290 12.34 -17.09 -0.56
C TRP A 290 13.45 -16.45 0.29
N VAL A 291 13.30 -15.15 0.53
CA VAL A 291 14.13 -14.38 1.47
C VAL A 291 13.20 -13.67 2.45
N MET A 292 13.42 -13.85 3.75
CA MET A 292 12.72 -13.13 4.80
C MET A 292 13.44 -11.81 5.07
N VAL A 293 12.80 -10.70 4.72
CA VAL A 293 13.20 -9.35 5.09
C VAL A 293 12.69 -9.11 6.51
N ASP A 294 13.62 -9.02 7.46
CA ASP A 294 13.30 -8.95 8.87
C ASP A 294 13.25 -7.51 9.38
N CYS A 295 12.05 -6.96 9.52
CA CYS A 295 11.85 -5.62 10.06
C CYS A 295 11.65 -5.62 11.59
N GLU A 296 11.63 -6.78 12.25
CA GLU A 296 11.42 -6.89 13.71
C GLU A 296 12.76 -6.84 14.48
N HIS A 297 13.71 -7.68 14.07
CA HIS A 297 15.03 -7.75 14.70
C HIS A 297 16.18 -7.34 13.77
N GLY A 298 15.92 -7.27 12.47
CA GLY A 298 16.89 -6.75 11.51
C GLY A 298 17.00 -5.23 11.59
N ASN A 299 18.14 -4.71 11.15
CA ASN A 299 18.33 -3.27 10.97
C ASN A 299 17.73 -2.83 9.62
N ILE A 300 16.45 -3.12 9.41
CA ILE A 300 15.72 -2.86 8.17
C ILE A 300 14.48 -2.04 8.54
N ASP A 301 14.53 -0.76 8.23
CA ASP A 301 13.37 0.12 8.32
C ASP A 301 12.46 -0.04 7.08
N ASP A 302 11.37 0.71 7.08
CA ASP A 302 10.37 0.68 6.01
C ASP A 302 10.95 1.09 4.63
N GLY A 303 11.93 2.00 4.60
CA GLY A 303 12.62 2.40 3.36
C GLY A 303 13.53 1.29 2.84
N ALA A 304 14.37 0.71 3.70
CA ALA A 304 15.25 -0.40 3.35
C ALA A 304 14.46 -1.66 2.96
N MET A 305 13.29 -1.89 3.56
CA MET A 305 12.35 -2.94 3.14
C MET A 305 11.86 -2.71 1.71
N HIS A 306 11.46 -1.47 1.38
CA HIS A 306 11.06 -1.08 0.03
C HIS A 306 12.17 -1.23 -1.01
N ASP A 307 13.45 -1.18 -0.61
CA ASP A 307 14.58 -1.47 -1.50
C ASP A 307 14.88 -2.97 -1.63
N ALA A 308 14.69 -3.74 -0.57
CA ALA A 308 14.99 -5.18 -0.55
C ALA A 308 13.99 -6.00 -1.38
N ILE A 309 12.70 -5.74 -1.22
CA ILE A 309 11.60 -6.45 -1.90
C ILE A 309 11.76 -6.48 -3.43
N PRO A 310 11.92 -5.35 -4.14
CA PRO A 310 12.12 -5.34 -5.59
C PRO A 310 13.39 -6.07 -6.01
N ALA A 311 14.46 -5.97 -5.23
CA ALA A 311 15.74 -6.62 -5.52
C ALA A 311 15.63 -8.15 -5.47
N ILE A 312 14.85 -8.70 -4.54
CA ILE A 312 14.57 -10.14 -4.39
C ILE A 312 13.63 -10.60 -5.52
N ALA A 313 12.49 -9.92 -5.69
CA ALA A 313 11.48 -10.28 -6.68
C ALA A 313 12.01 -10.27 -8.12
N ALA A 314 12.90 -9.33 -8.45
CA ALA A 314 13.52 -9.23 -9.77
C ALA A 314 14.25 -10.52 -10.19
N LEU A 315 14.75 -11.29 -9.23
CA LEU A 315 15.47 -12.56 -9.42
C LEU A 315 14.55 -13.80 -9.36
N GLY A 316 13.23 -13.62 -9.30
CA GLY A 316 12.26 -14.73 -9.27
C GLY A 316 12.25 -15.51 -7.96
N VAL A 317 12.68 -14.88 -6.88
CA VAL A 317 12.63 -15.41 -5.49
C VAL A 317 11.51 -14.67 -4.77
N SER A 318 10.81 -15.33 -3.83
CA SER A 318 9.73 -14.68 -3.08
C SER A 318 10.28 -13.77 -1.96
N PRO A 319 10.05 -12.44 -1.99
CA PRO A 319 10.28 -11.59 -0.84
C PRO A 319 9.17 -11.80 0.18
N ILE A 320 9.54 -12.22 1.39
CA ILE A 320 8.64 -12.31 2.54
C ILE A 320 9.06 -11.25 3.55
N VAL A 321 8.11 -10.59 4.20
CA VAL A 321 8.42 -9.58 5.22
C VAL A 321 7.95 -10.07 6.57
N ARG A 322 8.86 -10.11 7.56
CA ARG A 322 8.49 -10.18 8.97
C ARG A 322 8.30 -8.75 9.48
N ILE A 323 7.08 -8.40 9.87
CA ILE A 323 6.76 -7.05 10.35
C ILE A 323 7.15 -6.88 11.83
N PRO A 324 7.37 -5.65 12.32
CA PRO A 324 7.78 -5.43 13.72
C PRO A 324 6.71 -5.79 14.75
N ASP A 325 5.43 -5.62 14.40
CA ASP A 325 4.29 -5.87 15.30
C ASP A 325 3.00 -6.08 14.49
N MET A 326 1.95 -6.57 15.13
CA MET A 326 0.64 -6.84 14.55
C MET A 326 -0.20 -5.55 14.36
N GLN A 327 0.32 -4.61 13.56
CA GLN A 327 -0.41 -3.41 13.19
C GLN A 327 -0.87 -3.50 11.73
N SER A 328 -2.15 -3.22 11.47
CA SER A 328 -2.75 -3.36 10.13
C SER A 328 -2.05 -2.50 9.07
N TRP A 329 -1.54 -1.34 9.47
CA TRP A 329 -0.79 -0.46 8.57
C TRP A 329 0.58 -1.05 8.19
N MET A 330 1.25 -1.80 9.07
CA MET A 330 2.52 -2.48 8.77
C MET A 330 2.31 -3.63 7.78
N VAL A 331 1.25 -4.43 7.99
CA VAL A 331 0.82 -5.46 7.02
C VAL A 331 0.57 -4.83 5.65
N LYS A 332 -0.15 -3.70 5.63
CA LYS A 332 -0.43 -2.97 4.40
C LYS A 332 0.86 -2.49 3.73
N ARG A 333 1.78 -1.84 4.45
CA ARG A 333 3.07 -1.35 3.92
C ARG A 333 3.89 -2.48 3.27
N ALA A 334 4.07 -3.59 3.99
CA ALA A 334 4.82 -4.74 3.48
C ALA A 334 4.24 -5.30 2.18
N LEU A 335 2.93 -5.51 2.14
CA LEU A 335 2.27 -6.04 0.96
C LEU A 335 2.11 -4.99 -0.16
N ASP A 336 2.11 -3.69 0.16
CA ASP A 336 2.04 -2.59 -0.81
C ASP A 336 3.38 -2.37 -1.52
N ALA A 337 4.50 -2.69 -0.86
CA ALA A 337 5.81 -2.80 -1.49
C ALA A 337 5.92 -4.01 -2.45
N GLY A 338 4.94 -4.93 -2.40
CA GLY A 338 4.84 -6.11 -3.25
C GLY A 338 5.49 -7.36 -2.65
N ALA A 339 5.56 -7.46 -1.32
CA ALA A 339 5.89 -8.72 -0.67
C ALA A 339 4.94 -9.84 -1.10
N HIS A 340 5.49 -11.04 -1.34
CA HIS A 340 4.71 -12.23 -1.69
C HIS A 340 4.03 -12.87 -0.47
N GLY A 341 4.39 -12.44 0.73
CA GLY A 341 3.72 -12.79 1.96
C GLY A 341 4.24 -11.99 3.14
N VAL A 342 3.48 -12.02 4.22
CA VAL A 342 3.79 -11.35 5.48
C VAL A 342 3.82 -12.39 6.61
N LEU A 343 4.84 -12.29 7.47
CA LEU A 343 4.95 -13.02 8.73
C LEU A 343 4.71 -12.04 9.88
N VAL A 344 3.74 -12.37 10.74
CA VAL A 344 3.38 -11.53 11.89
C VAL A 344 3.88 -12.19 13.17
N PRO A 345 4.76 -11.53 13.94
CA PRO A 345 5.30 -12.05 15.19
C PRO A 345 4.33 -11.88 16.36
N LEU A 346 4.69 -12.43 17.52
CA LEU A 346 4.06 -12.20 18.83
C LEU A 346 2.55 -12.42 18.88
N LEU A 347 2.02 -13.34 18.05
CA LEU A 347 0.62 -13.75 18.11
C LEU A 347 0.32 -14.38 19.48
N ARG A 348 -0.82 -14.05 20.09
CA ARG A 348 -1.28 -14.59 21.38
C ARG A 348 -2.66 -15.23 21.30
N THR A 349 -3.56 -14.74 20.46
CA THR A 349 -4.96 -15.21 20.43
C THR A 349 -5.44 -15.61 19.03
N VAL A 350 -6.56 -16.33 18.98
CA VAL A 350 -7.23 -16.72 17.72
C VAL A 350 -7.85 -15.49 17.04
N GLU A 351 -8.35 -14.56 17.83
CA GLU A 351 -8.94 -13.30 17.38
C GLU A 351 -7.90 -12.45 16.64
N GLU A 352 -6.70 -12.36 17.20
CA GLU A 352 -5.55 -11.71 16.55
C GLU A 352 -5.22 -12.35 15.19
N ALA A 353 -5.28 -13.69 15.08
CA ALA A 353 -5.06 -14.38 13.81
C ALA A 353 -6.13 -14.01 12.77
N ARG A 354 -7.40 -13.87 13.19
CA ARG A 354 -8.48 -13.40 12.32
C ARG A 354 -8.27 -11.94 11.90
N GLU A 355 -7.83 -11.08 12.81
CA GLU A 355 -7.55 -9.67 12.52
C GLU A 355 -6.39 -9.51 11.53
N ILE A 356 -5.36 -10.36 11.60
CA ILE A 356 -4.27 -10.39 10.62
C ILE A 356 -4.79 -10.76 9.23
N VAL A 357 -5.68 -11.75 9.12
CA VAL A 357 -6.32 -12.10 7.84
C VAL A 357 -7.13 -10.92 7.30
N GLN A 358 -7.92 -10.27 8.16
CA GLN A 358 -8.65 -9.06 7.79
C GLN A 358 -7.72 -7.95 7.29
N ALA A 359 -6.56 -7.75 7.91
CA ALA A 359 -5.59 -6.74 7.49
C ALA A 359 -4.85 -7.10 6.19
N ALA A 360 -4.61 -8.40 5.93
CA ALA A 360 -3.82 -8.86 4.79
C ALA A 360 -4.64 -9.02 3.49
N LYS A 361 -5.94 -9.32 3.60
CA LYS A 361 -6.81 -9.64 2.46
C LYS A 361 -7.71 -8.45 2.06
N PHE A 362 -8.01 -8.35 0.77
CA PHE A 362 -9.00 -7.42 0.23
C PHE A 362 -10.44 -7.92 0.47
N PRO A 363 -11.44 -7.02 0.44
CA PRO A 363 -12.85 -7.41 0.47
C PRO A 363 -13.20 -8.45 -0.63
N PRO A 364 -14.07 -9.43 -0.35
CA PRO A 364 -14.86 -9.60 0.87
C PRO A 364 -14.15 -10.38 2.01
N MET A 365 -12.95 -10.90 1.76
CA MET A 365 -12.23 -11.74 2.75
C MET A 365 -11.57 -10.93 3.87
N GLY A 366 -11.28 -9.66 3.60
CA GLY A 366 -10.68 -8.74 4.56
C GLY A 366 -11.05 -7.29 4.30
N ARG A 367 -10.26 -6.39 4.86
CA ARG A 367 -10.44 -4.94 4.86
C ARG A 367 -9.18 -4.17 4.45
N ARG A 368 -8.21 -4.85 3.81
CA ARG A 368 -6.99 -4.22 3.32
C ARG A 368 -7.33 -3.08 2.35
N GLY A 369 -6.73 -1.91 2.57
CA GLY A 369 -6.84 -0.78 1.65
C GLY A 369 -6.11 -1.06 0.32
N TYR A 370 -6.73 -0.69 -0.79
CA TYR A 370 -6.20 -0.86 -2.13
C TYR A 370 -5.74 0.49 -2.70
N GLY A 371 -4.60 0.52 -3.40
CA GLY A 371 -4.13 1.76 -4.05
C GLY A 371 -2.62 1.87 -4.28
N SER A 372 -1.79 0.94 -3.77
CA SER A 372 -0.34 1.00 -4.02
C SER A 372 0.00 0.74 -5.48
N PRO A 373 0.75 1.65 -6.15
CA PRO A 373 1.21 1.44 -7.53
C PRO A 373 2.37 0.42 -7.62
N PHE A 374 3.05 0.14 -6.52
CA PHE A 374 4.32 -0.61 -6.52
C PHE A 374 4.15 -2.12 -6.42
N SER A 375 3.02 -2.57 -5.90
CA SER A 375 2.80 -3.98 -5.55
C SER A 375 2.79 -4.91 -6.76
N THR A 376 2.27 -4.45 -7.91
CA THR A 376 2.15 -5.24 -9.14
C THR A 376 3.48 -5.52 -9.81
N GLU A 377 4.45 -4.60 -9.71
CA GLU A 377 5.77 -4.69 -10.36
C GLU A 377 6.62 -5.88 -9.89
N ARG A 378 6.24 -6.53 -8.78
CA ARG A 378 6.95 -7.68 -8.21
C ARG A 378 6.52 -9.01 -8.82
N PHE A 379 5.52 -9.01 -9.70
CA PHE A 379 4.97 -10.19 -10.36
C PHE A 379 5.33 -10.22 -11.85
N LYS A 380 5.51 -11.42 -12.42
CA LYS A 380 5.89 -11.63 -13.82
C LYS A 380 4.97 -12.67 -14.51
N PRO A 381 4.24 -12.29 -15.59
CA PRO A 381 4.10 -10.93 -16.11
C PRO A 381 3.45 -9.99 -15.09
N MET A 382 3.73 -8.69 -15.20
CA MET A 382 3.14 -7.68 -14.32
C MET A 382 1.62 -7.67 -14.51
N PRO A 383 0.82 -7.96 -13.47
CA PRO A 383 -0.64 -7.91 -13.56
C PRO A 383 -1.11 -6.46 -13.69
N THR A 384 -2.25 -6.27 -14.34
CA THR A 384 -3.00 -5.01 -14.22
C THR A 384 -3.46 -4.81 -12.77
N PHE A 385 -3.80 -3.57 -12.42
CA PHE A 385 -4.40 -3.24 -11.12
C PHE A 385 -5.62 -4.12 -10.81
N THR A 386 -6.53 -4.29 -11.77
CA THR A 386 -7.71 -5.14 -11.63
C THR A 386 -7.35 -6.61 -11.42
N GLU A 387 -6.41 -7.15 -12.22
CA GLU A 387 -5.95 -8.53 -12.06
C GLU A 387 -5.29 -8.75 -10.69
N TYR A 388 -4.54 -7.76 -10.20
CA TYR A 388 -3.96 -7.82 -8.87
C TYR A 388 -5.02 -7.86 -7.79
N LEU A 389 -6.02 -6.98 -7.84
CA LEU A 389 -7.12 -6.97 -6.86
C LEU A 389 -7.88 -8.31 -6.86
N GLN A 390 -8.07 -8.93 -8.04
CA GLN A 390 -8.75 -10.21 -8.18
C GLN A 390 -7.91 -11.41 -7.71
N GLN A 391 -6.59 -11.36 -7.87
CA GLN A 391 -5.72 -12.52 -7.63
C GLN A 391 -4.97 -12.44 -6.29
N ALA A 392 -4.77 -11.26 -5.70
CA ALA A 392 -3.88 -11.06 -4.55
C ALA A 392 -4.30 -11.88 -3.32
N ASN A 393 -5.60 -11.99 -3.04
CA ASN A 393 -6.07 -12.80 -1.90
C ASN A 393 -5.61 -14.26 -1.99
N ASP A 394 -5.60 -14.80 -3.21
CA ASP A 394 -5.19 -16.17 -3.52
C ASP A 394 -3.70 -16.30 -3.83
N ALA A 395 -2.98 -15.21 -4.11
CA ALA A 395 -1.57 -15.26 -4.49
C ALA A 395 -0.62 -14.96 -3.33
N LEU A 396 -1.04 -14.10 -2.40
CA LEU A 396 -0.24 -13.66 -1.26
C LEU A 396 -0.43 -14.57 -0.05
N LEU A 397 0.66 -14.81 0.68
CA LEU A 397 0.66 -15.67 1.87
C LEU A 397 0.53 -14.84 3.15
N THR A 398 -0.42 -15.22 4.01
CA THR A 398 -0.58 -14.68 5.36
C THR A 398 -0.04 -15.69 6.36
N MET A 399 1.01 -15.31 7.08
CA MET A 399 1.75 -16.20 7.98
C MET A 399 1.75 -15.63 9.39
N VAL A 400 1.56 -16.50 10.38
CA VAL A 400 1.55 -16.12 11.79
C VAL A 400 2.63 -16.89 12.54
N GLN A 401 3.33 -16.20 13.44
CA GLN A 401 4.38 -16.81 14.23
C GLN A 401 3.79 -17.40 15.53
N ILE A 402 4.06 -18.67 15.78
CA ILE A 402 3.70 -19.36 17.02
C ILE A 402 4.94 -19.38 17.91
N GLU A 403 5.01 -18.39 18.80
CA GLU A 403 6.15 -18.20 19.70
C GLU A 403 5.76 -17.71 21.10
N THR A 404 4.47 -17.67 21.39
CA THR A 404 3.95 -17.37 22.72
C THR A 404 3.28 -18.62 23.31
N LYS A 405 3.27 -18.71 24.63
CA LYS A 405 2.59 -19.78 25.36
C LYS A 405 1.08 -19.81 25.04
N GLU A 406 0.46 -18.65 24.92
CA GLU A 406 -0.96 -18.50 24.63
C GLU A 406 -1.30 -19.01 23.21
N ALA A 407 -0.47 -18.67 22.22
CA ALA A 407 -0.65 -19.18 20.85
C ALA A 407 -0.40 -20.68 20.76
N LEU A 408 0.57 -21.22 21.51
CA LEU A 408 0.79 -22.67 21.59
C LEU A 408 -0.43 -23.40 22.18
N GLN A 409 -1.04 -22.84 23.23
CA GLN A 409 -2.23 -23.41 23.85
C GLN A 409 -3.44 -23.43 22.90
N SER A 410 -3.55 -22.40 22.04
CA SER A 410 -4.65 -22.23 21.08
C SER A 410 -4.27 -22.63 19.65
N VAL A 411 -3.23 -23.44 19.48
CA VAL A 411 -2.62 -23.68 18.15
C VAL A 411 -3.58 -24.37 17.17
N ASN A 412 -4.49 -25.22 17.66
CA ASN A 412 -5.45 -25.90 16.80
C ASN A 412 -6.50 -24.93 16.27
N GLU A 413 -6.99 -24.03 17.12
CA GLU A 413 -7.94 -22.99 16.77
C GLU A 413 -7.32 -21.96 15.82
N ILE A 414 -6.07 -21.56 16.07
CA ILE A 414 -5.30 -20.67 15.16
C ILE A 414 -5.09 -21.36 13.81
N ALA A 415 -4.68 -22.63 13.80
CA ALA A 415 -4.50 -23.40 12.57
C ALA A 415 -5.82 -23.61 11.80
N ALA A 416 -6.97 -23.50 12.45
CA ALA A 416 -8.28 -23.59 11.81
C ALA A 416 -8.78 -22.26 11.22
N VAL A 417 -8.07 -21.13 11.43
CA VAL A 417 -8.48 -19.84 10.87
C VAL A 417 -8.34 -19.84 9.35
N ASP A 418 -9.43 -19.54 8.67
CA ASP A 418 -9.44 -19.35 7.21
C ASP A 418 -8.65 -18.10 6.82
N GLY A 419 -7.84 -18.22 5.78
CA GLY A 419 -6.95 -17.14 5.31
C GLY A 419 -5.56 -17.12 5.96
N VAL A 420 -5.33 -17.86 7.05
CA VAL A 420 -3.96 -18.16 7.51
C VAL A 420 -3.39 -19.29 6.65
N ASP A 421 -2.24 -19.08 6.02
CA ASP A 421 -1.60 -20.02 5.11
C ASP A 421 -0.50 -20.84 5.79
N VAL A 422 0.29 -20.19 6.67
CA VAL A 422 1.47 -20.79 7.33
C VAL A 422 1.47 -20.46 8.82
N LEU A 423 1.70 -21.46 9.65
CA LEU A 423 2.13 -21.28 11.04
C LEU A 423 3.65 -21.45 11.07
N PHE A 424 4.34 -20.37 11.43
CA PHE A 424 5.80 -20.32 11.49
C PHE A 424 6.25 -20.40 12.94
N ILE A 425 7.23 -21.24 13.26
CA ILE A 425 7.72 -21.41 14.63
C ILE A 425 8.97 -20.55 14.84
N GLY A 426 8.90 -19.67 15.84
CA GLY A 426 10.05 -18.95 16.41
C GLY A 426 10.57 -19.71 17.63
N PRO A 427 11.56 -20.62 17.48
CA PRO A 427 11.92 -21.54 18.56
C PRO A 427 12.53 -20.87 19.80
N PHE A 428 13.26 -19.78 19.60
CA PHE A 428 13.90 -19.04 20.69
C PHE A 428 12.85 -18.38 21.58
N ASP A 429 11.96 -17.58 21.00
CA ASP A 429 10.87 -16.92 21.74
C ASP A 429 9.85 -17.91 22.28
N LEU A 430 9.53 -18.98 21.56
CA LEU A 430 8.68 -20.05 22.08
C LEU A 430 9.28 -20.69 23.33
N GLY A 431 10.57 -21.03 23.28
CA GLY A 431 11.32 -21.57 24.41
C GLY A 431 11.29 -20.62 25.61
N ASN A 432 11.58 -19.34 25.39
CA ASN A 432 11.49 -18.31 26.42
C ASN A 432 10.07 -18.21 27.02
N SER A 433 9.04 -18.17 26.17
CA SER A 433 7.65 -17.98 26.58
C SER A 433 7.09 -19.15 27.39
N ILE A 434 7.51 -20.39 27.09
CA ILE A 434 7.10 -21.58 27.86
C ILE A 434 8.06 -21.90 29.03
N GLY A 435 9.06 -21.06 29.28
CA GLY A 435 10.02 -21.24 30.38
C GLY A 435 11.09 -22.31 30.16
N ASN A 436 11.31 -22.71 28.89
CA ASN A 436 12.30 -23.70 28.49
C ASN A 436 13.19 -23.12 27.37
N PRO A 437 14.03 -22.12 27.67
CA PRO A 437 14.86 -21.43 26.68
C PRO A 437 15.88 -22.37 26.05
N ILE A 438 16.28 -22.06 24.81
CA ILE A 438 17.44 -22.68 24.18
C ILE A 438 18.67 -22.03 24.80
N LEU A 439 19.52 -22.84 25.43
CA LEU A 439 20.77 -22.39 26.04
C LEU A 439 21.92 -23.19 25.44
N ASP A 440 22.98 -22.50 25.03
CA ASP A 440 24.17 -23.11 24.42
C ASP A 440 23.85 -24.05 23.24
N GLY A 441 22.81 -23.73 22.48
CA GLY A 441 22.34 -24.53 21.34
C GLY A 441 21.61 -25.82 21.72
N VAL A 442 21.36 -26.07 23.00
CA VAL A 442 20.61 -27.24 23.48
C VAL A 442 19.13 -26.93 23.50
N VAL A 443 18.35 -27.68 22.71
CA VAL A 443 16.88 -27.57 22.67
C VAL A 443 16.25 -28.50 23.73
N PRO A 444 15.56 -27.97 24.76
CA PRO A 444 14.90 -28.77 25.79
C PRO A 444 13.82 -29.70 25.22
N ARG A 445 13.47 -30.76 25.96
CA ARG A 445 12.48 -31.75 25.51
C ARG A 445 11.08 -31.12 25.36
N GLU A 446 10.71 -30.27 26.30
CA GLU A 446 9.43 -29.55 26.35
C GLU A 446 9.25 -28.67 25.11
N LEU A 447 10.33 -28.02 24.66
CA LEU A 447 10.32 -27.23 23.43
C LEU A 447 10.20 -28.12 22.19
N LYS A 448 10.89 -29.27 22.15
CA LYS A 448 10.74 -30.25 21.06
C LYS A 448 9.31 -30.79 20.97
N ASP A 449 8.70 -31.09 22.10
CA ASP A 449 7.31 -31.57 22.19
C ASP A 449 6.33 -30.48 21.74
N ALA A 450 6.58 -29.21 22.11
CA ALA A 450 5.79 -28.06 21.62
C ALA A 450 5.90 -27.88 20.09
N ILE A 451 7.12 -27.94 19.55
CA ILE A 451 7.38 -27.88 18.10
C ILE A 451 6.64 -29.00 17.37
N ALA A 452 6.72 -30.24 17.88
CA ALA A 452 6.01 -31.39 17.31
C ALA A 452 4.48 -31.23 17.35
N ASN A 453 3.95 -30.64 18.44
CA ASN A 453 2.52 -30.34 18.55
C ASN A 453 2.06 -29.32 17.51
N ILE A 454 2.81 -28.23 17.29
CA ILE A 454 2.50 -27.22 16.27
C ILE A 454 2.53 -27.85 14.87
N LEU A 455 3.55 -28.65 14.55
CA LEU A 455 3.64 -29.36 13.28
C LEU A 455 2.43 -30.30 13.07
N ALA A 456 2.03 -31.03 14.11
CA ALA A 456 0.86 -31.90 14.05
C ALA A 456 -0.45 -31.11 13.86
N ALA A 457 -0.60 -29.94 14.48
CA ALA A 457 -1.74 -29.05 14.29
C ALA A 457 -1.83 -28.54 12.86
N CYS A 458 -0.71 -28.11 12.27
CA CYS A 458 -0.65 -27.69 10.87
C CYS A 458 -1.13 -28.79 9.93
N ARG A 459 -0.63 -30.02 10.12
CA ARG A 459 -1.03 -31.19 9.32
C ARG A 459 -2.52 -31.50 9.40
N ARG A 460 -3.10 -31.47 10.60
CA ARG A 460 -4.54 -31.73 10.81
C ARG A 460 -5.40 -30.71 10.06
N SER A 461 -4.99 -29.45 10.06
CA SER A 461 -5.75 -28.35 9.43
C SER A 461 -5.34 -28.07 7.98
N GLY A 462 -4.44 -28.87 7.40
CA GLY A 462 -3.94 -28.68 6.03
C GLY A 462 -3.13 -27.39 5.83
N LYS A 463 -2.63 -26.78 6.91
CA LYS A 463 -1.80 -25.57 6.88
C LYS A 463 -0.33 -25.94 6.71
N LYS A 464 0.45 -25.00 6.20
CA LYS A 464 1.90 -25.17 6.07
C LYS A 464 2.60 -24.86 7.39
N CYS A 465 3.63 -25.63 7.71
CA CYS A 465 4.42 -25.41 8.92
C CYS A 465 5.82 -24.93 8.54
N GLY A 466 6.19 -23.76 9.06
CA GLY A 466 7.52 -23.19 8.87
C GLY A 466 8.32 -23.13 10.17
N MET A 467 9.65 -23.09 10.07
CA MET A 467 10.51 -22.96 11.24
C MET A 467 11.85 -22.32 10.88
N TYR A 468 12.36 -21.51 11.81
CA TYR A 468 13.71 -20.96 11.72
C TYR A 468 14.76 -22.01 12.12
N ALA A 469 15.77 -22.23 11.26
CA ALA A 469 16.94 -23.03 11.58
C ALA A 469 18.21 -22.18 11.56
N THR A 470 19.21 -22.59 12.33
CA THR A 470 20.48 -21.87 12.50
C THR A 470 21.60 -22.39 11.58
N SER A 471 21.38 -23.54 10.95
CA SER A 471 22.34 -24.23 10.10
C SER A 471 21.64 -25.04 9.00
N GLY A 472 22.41 -25.41 7.97
CA GLY A 472 21.91 -26.26 6.88
C GLY A 472 21.61 -27.68 7.34
N GLU A 473 22.37 -28.21 8.28
CA GLU A 473 22.18 -29.53 8.90
C GLU A 473 20.88 -29.58 9.70
N GLU A 474 20.62 -28.54 10.50
CA GLU A 474 19.35 -28.40 11.21
C GLU A 474 18.18 -28.24 10.23
N ALA A 475 18.33 -27.41 9.20
CA ALA A 475 17.32 -27.24 8.17
C ALA A 475 16.98 -28.56 7.46
N LYS A 476 17.99 -29.40 7.16
CA LYS A 476 17.78 -30.74 6.62
C LYS A 476 17.03 -31.65 7.58
N THR A 477 17.36 -31.59 8.87
CA THR A 477 16.67 -32.37 9.91
C THR A 477 15.20 -31.98 10.02
N LEU A 478 14.89 -30.67 10.00
CA LEU A 478 13.52 -30.16 9.97
C LEU A 478 12.79 -30.59 8.68
N ALA A 479 13.49 -30.59 7.55
CA ALA A 479 12.93 -31.09 6.31
C ALA A 479 12.55 -32.58 6.43
N ASP A 480 13.41 -33.42 7.01
CA ASP A 480 13.10 -34.84 7.20
C ASP A 480 11.95 -35.08 8.18
N GLN A 481 11.75 -34.17 9.14
CA GLN A 481 10.58 -34.17 10.03
C GLN A 481 9.29 -33.77 9.31
N GLY A 482 9.39 -33.15 8.13
CA GLY A 482 8.28 -32.79 7.25
C GLY A 482 7.74 -31.37 7.47
N PHE A 483 8.61 -30.42 7.82
CA PHE A 483 8.34 -28.98 7.73
C PHE A 483 8.29 -28.53 6.25
N ASP A 484 7.45 -27.55 5.94
CA ASP A 484 7.23 -27.08 4.57
C ASP A 484 8.11 -25.87 4.20
N MET A 485 8.39 -24.97 5.15
CA MET A 485 9.07 -23.69 4.94
C MET A 485 10.20 -23.48 5.95
N ILE A 486 11.45 -23.57 5.52
CA ILE A 486 12.58 -23.66 6.45
C ILE A 486 13.61 -22.56 6.16
N SER A 487 13.95 -21.76 7.19
CA SER A 487 15.09 -20.84 7.10
C SER A 487 16.38 -21.64 7.25
N VAL A 488 17.34 -21.46 6.35
CA VAL A 488 18.61 -22.19 6.33
C VAL A 488 19.73 -21.43 7.05
N ALA A 489 19.70 -20.10 6.96
CA ALA A 489 20.71 -19.21 7.53
C ALA A 489 20.18 -17.78 7.61
N ALA A 490 20.78 -16.97 8.49
CA ALA A 490 20.66 -15.51 8.49
C ALA A 490 21.95 -14.87 7.95
N ASP A 491 21.82 -13.81 7.16
CA ASP A 491 22.94 -13.07 6.57
C ASP A 491 23.97 -12.59 7.60
N TYR A 492 23.51 -12.04 8.72
CA TYR A 492 24.35 -11.48 9.78
C TYR A 492 25.26 -12.55 10.39
N THR A 493 24.68 -13.65 10.87
CA THR A 493 25.43 -14.74 11.52
C THR A 493 26.27 -15.53 10.52
N ALA A 494 25.80 -15.71 9.29
CA ALA A 494 26.57 -16.36 8.24
C ALA A 494 27.81 -15.56 7.87
N LEU A 495 27.68 -14.24 7.68
CA LEU A 495 28.79 -13.35 7.36
C LEU A 495 29.81 -13.32 8.50
N GLU A 496 29.34 -13.15 9.74
CA GLU A 496 30.21 -13.15 10.91
C GLU A 496 31.01 -14.45 11.01
N PHE A 497 30.33 -15.60 10.87
CA PHE A 497 30.96 -16.91 10.95
C PHE A 497 32.06 -17.09 9.89
N VAL A 498 31.76 -16.79 8.62
CA VAL A 498 32.72 -16.96 7.53
C VAL A 498 33.93 -16.04 7.72
N LEU A 499 33.72 -14.77 8.10
CA LEU A 499 34.82 -13.84 8.35
C LEU A 499 35.73 -14.30 9.49
N LYS A 500 35.14 -14.76 10.61
CA LYS A 500 35.89 -15.34 11.74
C LYS A 500 36.67 -16.58 11.32
N GLN A 501 36.05 -17.47 10.53
CA GLN A 501 36.69 -18.68 10.02
C GLN A 501 37.92 -18.37 9.15
N GLN A 502 37.78 -17.45 8.19
CA GLN A 502 38.88 -17.05 7.30
C GLN A 502 40.00 -16.35 8.07
N LEU A 503 39.66 -15.48 9.04
CA LEU A 503 40.66 -14.84 9.88
C LEU A 503 41.39 -15.83 10.79
N SER A 504 40.69 -16.81 11.35
CA SER A 504 41.30 -17.89 12.15
C SER A 504 42.31 -18.67 11.30
N ALA A 505 41.90 -19.10 10.10
CA ALA A 505 42.77 -19.81 9.17
C ALA A 505 44.01 -18.96 8.79
N ALA A 506 43.82 -17.67 8.50
CA ALA A 506 44.93 -16.76 8.19
C ALA A 506 45.90 -16.55 9.36
N LYS A 507 45.43 -16.66 10.62
CA LYS A 507 46.25 -16.60 11.83
C LYS A 507 46.91 -17.93 12.19
N GLY A 508 46.71 -18.99 11.40
CA GLY A 508 47.18 -20.35 11.73
C GLY A 508 46.39 -21.03 12.85
N GLY A 509 45.20 -20.51 13.18
CA GLY A 509 44.26 -21.13 14.11
C GLY A 509 43.54 -22.33 13.49
N ALA A 510 42.91 -23.14 14.34
CA ALA A 510 42.08 -24.25 13.87
C ALA A 510 40.90 -23.76 13.01
N VAL A 511 40.47 -24.60 12.07
CA VAL A 511 39.27 -24.34 11.25
C VAL A 511 38.06 -24.35 12.16
N LEU A 512 37.41 -23.20 12.32
CA LEU A 512 36.18 -23.08 13.10
C LEU A 512 35.07 -23.87 12.39
N SER A 513 34.44 -24.79 13.12
CA SER A 513 33.22 -25.49 12.68
C SER A 513 31.98 -24.76 13.18
N LYS A 514 30.94 -24.67 12.35
CA LYS A 514 29.67 -24.05 12.75
C LYS A 514 28.90 -25.02 13.66
N THR A 515 29.17 -24.99 14.95
CA THR A 515 28.23 -25.54 15.94
C THR A 515 27.08 -24.53 16.10
N GLY A 516 25.83 -25.00 16.26
CA GLY A 516 24.60 -24.21 16.20
C GLY A 516 24.66 -22.84 16.89
N SER A 517 23.88 -21.88 16.38
CA SER A 517 23.95 -20.47 16.78
C SER A 517 23.89 -20.29 18.29
N SER A 518 24.94 -19.69 18.87
CA SER A 518 24.89 -19.09 20.19
C SER A 518 24.17 -17.76 20.09
N TYR A 519 22.84 -17.79 20.05
CA TYR A 519 22.05 -16.62 20.43
C TYR A 519 21.82 -16.64 21.94
#